data_AF-A0A3B8SNU6-F1
#
_entry.id   AF-A0A3B8SNU6-F1
#
_cell.length_a   1.000
_cell.length_b   1.000
_cell.length_c   1.000
_cell.angle_alpha   90.00
_cell.angle_beta   90.00
_cell.angle_gamma   90.00
#
_symmetry.space_group_name_H-M   'P 1'
#
loop_
_entity.id
_entity.type
_entity.pdbx_description
1 polymer ?
#
loop_
_entity_poly.entity_id
_entity_poly.type
_entity_poly.pdbx_seq_one_letter_code
_entity_poly.pdbx_strand_id
1 'polypeptide(L)'
;MNFLLSDEDTITNSDLAIRKKLYDEFMNLPEEFLSKMRHFQPQVGCFNNCGFCSKFSVCKSDYWDEKNLRNIISAIKYTALNYTSDDLLLAWDRKEHRVGVVFPYLNNDIGSYPYLDKYIDLCYKELGARTRISTVGYSRFNEELNRIHRKINSSASLFALAGVRLSVSQYGRVWEDKNGGNSLDDYMKDMANFLSIYRPYFDMFGSGSRKMCVELRYNPLVVNSSVYEFSYKNKYVIVTGNYMFISKDENITFNEAFIDNPYIHALDITEKPILFTEYNLPKVFNSKEEIVEYLDSTDKIDREKEVEMYMFSNRDGKYYAIEPRIKNTGNYGFNIYPITDIRKKSGYIVTERFLLNALYKFKSKFNMNLRDKYKKSNWNDVKEVLSIVKKASSYYRRKGKNDKADYILEHILPVVELYVEALKLAGYPSDCFFDSKFTIDTGMICNLGRAINYFKGLTNFINEPLTPNHERNYGRHCSTMKQENYVWKLACGFDNVVNIEKLDLFKTASQEGQTSFRYDIIMPEFNKRVDEKEVKYLYPGMKE
;
A
#
# COMPACT_ATOMS: atom_id res chain seq x y z
N MET A 1 28.56 26.88 -18.89
CA MET A 1 27.84 25.59 -18.73
C MET A 1 26.97 25.40 -19.98
N ASN A 2 27.17 24.33 -20.76
CA ASN A 2 26.46 24.12 -22.03
C ASN A 2 25.09 23.44 -21.86
N PHE A 3 24.76 22.98 -20.65
CA PHE A 3 23.50 22.31 -20.31
C PHE A 3 23.21 21.10 -21.21
N LEU A 4 24.21 20.37 -21.71
CA LEU A 4 24.01 19.19 -22.55
C LEU A 4 23.90 17.92 -21.70
N LEU A 5 23.00 17.01 -22.10
CA LEU A 5 22.99 15.62 -21.62
C LEU A 5 24.06 14.80 -22.37
N SER A 6 24.37 13.60 -21.88
CA SER A 6 25.47 12.79 -22.43
C SER A 6 25.25 12.32 -23.87
N ASP A 7 23.99 12.28 -24.33
CA ASP A 7 23.58 11.90 -25.68
C ASP A 7 23.28 13.09 -26.61
N GLU A 8 23.59 14.33 -26.18
CA GLU A 8 23.28 15.56 -26.92
C GLU A 8 24.56 16.29 -27.36
N ASP A 9 24.74 16.47 -28.67
CA ASP A 9 25.81 17.30 -29.22
C ASP A 9 25.44 18.79 -29.30
N THR A 10 24.14 19.08 -29.45
CA THR A 10 23.60 20.44 -29.59
C THR A 10 22.28 20.58 -28.85
N ILE A 11 21.91 21.82 -28.54
CA ILE A 11 20.65 22.17 -27.88
C ILE A 11 20.05 23.40 -28.56
N THR A 12 18.72 23.43 -28.70
CA THR A 12 18.03 24.59 -29.26
C THR A 12 18.10 25.80 -28.31
N ASN A 13 18.04 27.01 -28.84
CA ASN A 13 18.01 28.22 -27.99
C ASN A 13 16.81 28.24 -27.03
N SER A 14 15.66 27.67 -27.45
CA SER A 14 14.46 27.56 -26.62
C SER A 14 14.69 26.61 -25.44
N ASP A 15 15.25 25.43 -25.69
CA ASP A 15 15.56 24.45 -24.63
C ASP A 15 16.66 24.96 -23.70
N LEU A 16 17.68 25.64 -24.24
CA LEU A 16 18.72 26.27 -23.42
C LEU A 16 18.14 27.32 -22.47
N ALA A 17 17.19 28.14 -22.94
CA ALA A 17 16.52 29.13 -22.11
C ALA A 17 15.68 28.46 -21.00
N ILE A 18 14.97 27.39 -21.33
CA ILE A 18 14.20 26.58 -20.36
C ILE A 18 15.12 25.97 -19.30
N ARG A 19 16.21 25.31 -19.73
CA ARG A 19 17.18 24.66 -18.82
C ARG A 19 17.83 25.67 -17.89
N LYS A 20 18.22 26.85 -18.40
CA LYS A 20 18.76 27.95 -17.59
C LYS A 20 17.75 28.44 -16.56
N LYS A 21 16.50 28.70 -16.97
CA LYS A 21 15.43 29.09 -16.03
C LYS A 21 15.28 28.07 -14.92
N LEU A 22 15.11 26.79 -15.27
CA LEU A 22 14.95 25.71 -14.27
C LEU A 22 16.18 25.58 -13.36
N TYR A 23 17.38 25.69 -13.91
CA TYR A 23 18.62 25.69 -13.13
C TYR A 23 18.66 26.83 -12.12
N ASP A 24 18.33 28.05 -12.53
CA ASP A 24 18.31 29.23 -11.65
C ASP A 24 17.28 29.03 -10.52
N GLU A 25 16.09 28.50 -10.84
CA GLU A 25 15.07 28.16 -9.83
C GLU A 25 15.56 27.08 -8.86
N PHE A 26 16.23 26.03 -9.35
CA PHE A 26 16.72 24.95 -8.51
C PHE A 26 17.93 25.36 -7.65
N MET A 27 18.77 26.29 -8.12
CA MET A 27 19.88 26.84 -7.34
C MET A 27 19.40 27.70 -6.17
N ASN A 28 18.17 28.22 -6.21
CA ASN A 28 17.56 28.94 -5.09
C ASN A 28 17.00 28.01 -4.00
N LEU A 29 16.98 26.69 -4.23
CA LEU A 29 16.54 25.69 -3.26
C LEU A 29 17.73 25.14 -2.46
N PRO A 30 17.50 24.66 -1.23
CA PRO A 30 18.57 24.04 -0.44
C PRO A 30 19.11 22.77 -1.12
N GLU A 31 20.38 22.42 -0.88
CA GLU A 31 21.01 21.17 -1.38
C GLU A 31 20.11 19.93 -1.15
N GLU A 32 19.44 19.90 0.00
CA GLU A 32 18.51 18.84 0.40
C GLU A 32 17.41 18.56 -0.61
N PHE A 33 17.01 19.57 -1.40
CA PHE A 33 16.04 19.40 -2.49
C PHE A 33 16.46 18.27 -3.43
N LEU A 34 17.75 18.20 -3.78
CA LEU A 34 18.31 17.17 -4.65
C LEU A 34 18.85 15.98 -3.85
N SER A 35 19.60 16.22 -2.77
CA SER A 35 20.24 15.15 -2.00
C SER A 35 19.23 14.24 -1.29
N LYS A 36 18.05 14.77 -0.92
CA LYS A 36 16.95 14.03 -0.29
C LYS A 36 15.69 13.92 -1.17
N MET A 37 15.80 14.13 -2.49
CA MET A 37 14.67 13.94 -3.41
C MET A 37 14.17 12.50 -3.36
N ARG A 38 12.93 12.31 -2.93
CA ARG A 38 12.28 10.99 -2.95
C ARG A 38 11.42 10.83 -4.18
N HIS A 39 10.60 11.82 -4.46
CA HIS A 39 9.59 11.74 -5.50
C HIS A 39 10.03 12.60 -6.68
N PHE A 40 10.32 11.95 -7.80
CA PHE A 40 10.62 12.65 -9.06
C PHE A 40 9.60 12.19 -10.10
N GLN A 41 8.51 12.93 -10.24
CA GLN A 41 7.27 12.42 -10.80
C GLN A 41 6.96 13.10 -12.16
N PRO A 42 7.19 12.43 -13.30
CA PRO A 42 7.05 13.08 -14.62
C PRO A 42 5.60 13.21 -15.11
N GLN A 43 4.63 12.74 -14.32
CA GLN A 43 3.21 12.69 -14.66
C GLN A 43 2.38 12.96 -13.41
N VAL A 44 1.25 13.64 -13.52
CA VAL A 44 0.24 13.77 -12.46
C VAL A 44 -1.09 13.18 -12.90
N GLY A 45 -1.87 12.71 -11.93
CA GLY A 45 -3.21 12.18 -12.18
C GLY A 45 -3.22 10.70 -12.58
N CYS A 46 -4.39 10.08 -12.49
CA CYS A 46 -4.53 8.63 -12.63
C CYS A 46 -5.93 8.25 -13.11
N PHE A 47 -6.00 7.56 -14.25
CA PHE A 47 -7.26 7.11 -14.82
C PHE A 47 -7.96 6.02 -14.00
N ASN A 48 -7.21 5.22 -13.24
CA ASN A 48 -7.79 4.20 -12.37
C ASN A 48 -8.59 4.78 -11.19
N ASN A 49 -8.33 6.03 -10.79
CA ASN A 49 -9.09 6.85 -9.82
C ASN A 49 -9.65 6.08 -8.60
N CYS A 50 -8.82 5.26 -7.94
CA CYS A 50 -9.32 4.36 -6.90
C CYS A 50 -10.06 5.10 -5.78
N GLY A 51 -11.18 4.54 -5.29
CA GLY A 51 -11.93 5.11 -4.18
C GLY A 51 -11.12 5.27 -2.88
N PHE A 52 -10.01 4.53 -2.71
CA PHE A 52 -9.11 4.64 -1.55
C PHE A 52 -7.85 5.49 -1.77
N CYS A 53 -7.76 6.25 -2.87
CA CYS A 53 -6.54 6.98 -3.23
C CYS A 53 -6.04 7.88 -2.07
N SER A 54 -4.84 7.58 -1.56
CA SER A 54 -4.22 8.30 -0.45
C SER A 54 -3.83 9.75 -0.78
N LYS A 55 -3.78 10.09 -2.08
CA LYS A 55 -3.35 11.39 -2.60
C LYS A 55 -4.41 12.12 -3.42
N PHE A 56 -5.66 11.67 -3.34
CA PHE A 56 -6.81 12.31 -3.99
C PHE A 56 -6.59 12.57 -5.50
N SER A 57 -5.89 11.67 -6.19
CA SER A 57 -5.67 11.76 -7.63
C SER A 57 -7.00 11.92 -8.37
N VAL A 58 -6.99 12.70 -9.43
CA VAL A 58 -8.15 12.94 -10.30
C VAL A 58 -8.09 12.05 -11.54
N CYS A 59 -9.25 11.80 -12.16
CA CYS A 59 -9.34 11.09 -13.42
C CYS A 59 -9.07 12.02 -14.61
N LYS A 60 -7.82 12.44 -14.71
CA LYS A 60 -7.20 13.12 -15.85
C LYS A 60 -5.70 12.96 -15.67
N SER A 61 -4.90 13.20 -16.71
CA SER A 61 -3.45 13.15 -16.58
C SER A 61 -2.73 14.20 -17.41
N ASP A 62 -1.77 14.87 -16.78
CA ASP A 62 -0.81 15.76 -17.42
C ASP A 62 0.59 15.17 -17.22
N TYR A 63 1.49 15.35 -18.19
CA TYR A 63 2.82 14.75 -18.17
C TYR A 63 3.84 15.57 -18.96
N TRP A 64 5.13 15.33 -18.70
CA TRP A 64 6.22 15.87 -19.52
C TRP A 64 6.52 14.95 -20.70
N ASP A 65 6.54 15.47 -21.92
CA ASP A 65 7.06 14.73 -23.07
C ASP A 65 8.58 14.55 -23.00
N GLU A 66 9.18 13.81 -23.94
CA GLU A 66 10.63 13.55 -23.93
C GLU A 66 11.46 14.83 -23.90
N LYS A 67 11.05 15.87 -24.64
CA LYS A 67 11.74 17.17 -24.70
C LYS A 67 11.77 17.83 -23.32
N ASN A 68 10.61 17.96 -22.69
CA ASN A 68 10.50 18.66 -21.41
C ASN A 68 11.07 17.84 -20.25
N LEU A 69 11.00 16.51 -20.33
CA LEU A 69 11.71 15.61 -19.42
C LEU A 69 13.24 15.83 -19.47
N ARG A 70 13.83 15.90 -20.66
CA ARG A 70 15.27 16.18 -20.85
C ARG A 70 15.66 17.54 -20.27
N ASN A 71 14.82 18.55 -20.47
CA ASN A 71 15.03 19.89 -19.90
C ASN A 71 15.08 19.88 -18.38
N ILE A 72 14.16 19.16 -17.72
CA ILE A 72 14.15 18.99 -16.26
C ILE A 72 15.40 18.24 -15.79
N ILE A 73 15.72 17.10 -16.41
CA ILE A 73 16.88 16.27 -16.01
C ILE A 73 18.19 17.04 -16.17
N SER A 74 18.36 17.78 -17.26
CA SER A 74 19.54 18.62 -17.44
C SER A 74 19.64 19.68 -16.35
N ALA A 75 18.55 20.38 -16.02
CA ALA A 75 18.58 21.36 -14.94
C ALA A 75 19.00 20.71 -13.61
N ILE A 76 18.43 19.55 -13.26
CA ILE A 76 18.83 18.79 -12.07
C ILE A 76 20.32 18.44 -12.09
N LYS A 77 20.81 17.84 -13.19
CA LYS A 77 22.21 17.41 -13.34
C LYS A 77 23.16 18.56 -13.05
N TYR A 78 22.95 19.68 -13.71
CA TYR A 78 23.85 20.83 -13.61
C TYR A 78 23.72 21.57 -12.28
N THR A 79 22.55 21.59 -11.65
CA THR A 79 22.39 22.06 -10.26
C THR A 79 23.15 21.15 -9.30
N ALA A 80 22.99 19.83 -9.41
CA ALA A 80 23.65 18.83 -8.55
C ALA A 80 25.18 18.88 -8.62
N LEU A 81 25.75 19.16 -9.80
CA LEU A 81 27.21 19.29 -10.00
C LEU A 81 27.84 20.45 -9.18
N ASN A 82 27.05 21.36 -8.61
CA ASN A 82 27.54 22.36 -7.66
C ASN A 82 27.69 21.83 -6.23
N TYR A 83 27.06 20.70 -5.91
CA TYR A 83 27.04 20.12 -4.56
C TYR A 83 27.83 18.81 -4.46
N THR A 84 27.88 18.04 -5.54
CA THR A 84 28.62 16.78 -5.60
C THR A 84 29.25 16.57 -6.97
N SER A 85 30.37 15.83 -6.99
CA SER A 85 31.05 15.39 -8.21
C SER A 85 31.09 13.85 -8.32
N ASP A 86 30.36 13.16 -7.44
CA ASP A 86 30.23 11.71 -7.46
C ASP A 86 29.33 11.24 -8.62
N ASP A 87 29.38 9.94 -8.92
CA ASP A 87 28.50 9.31 -9.94
C ASP A 87 27.01 9.48 -9.63
N LEU A 88 26.65 9.72 -8.36
CA LEU A 88 25.27 9.85 -7.90
C LEU A 88 24.90 11.32 -7.69
N LEU A 89 24.20 11.90 -8.66
CA LEU A 89 23.80 13.31 -8.68
C LEU A 89 22.37 13.56 -8.18
N LEU A 90 21.65 12.52 -7.74
CA LEU A 90 20.31 12.69 -7.15
C LEU A 90 20.08 11.68 -6.03
N ALA A 91 19.40 12.11 -4.97
CA ALA A 91 19.04 11.25 -3.83
C ALA A 91 20.23 10.61 -3.11
N TRP A 92 21.41 11.26 -3.10
CA TRP A 92 22.64 10.71 -2.54
C TRP A 92 22.66 10.68 -1.00
N ASP A 93 21.88 11.54 -0.33
CA ASP A 93 21.81 11.60 1.14
C ASP A 93 20.52 10.98 1.71
N ARG A 94 19.99 9.94 1.06
CA ARG A 94 18.80 9.19 1.52
C ARG A 94 19.16 7.94 2.32
N LYS A 95 20.05 8.07 3.30
CA LYS A 95 20.67 6.96 4.05
C LYS A 95 19.66 6.16 4.90
N GLU A 96 18.60 6.80 5.36
CA GLU A 96 17.55 6.24 6.22
C GLU A 96 16.60 5.31 5.45
N HIS A 97 16.56 5.42 4.12
CA HIS A 97 15.65 4.64 3.29
C HIS A 97 16.37 3.97 2.11
N ARG A 98 16.73 4.74 1.07
CA ARG A 98 17.39 4.24 -0.15
C ARG A 98 18.18 5.35 -0.85
N VAL A 99 19.50 5.28 -0.73
CA VAL A 99 20.45 6.10 -1.49
C VAL A 99 20.30 5.83 -2.98
N GLY A 100 20.23 6.90 -3.78
CA GLY A 100 20.19 6.87 -5.24
C GLY A 100 18.96 6.21 -5.85
N VAL A 101 17.83 6.21 -5.14
CA VAL A 101 16.56 5.67 -5.63
C VAL A 101 15.46 6.72 -5.60
N VAL A 102 14.81 6.92 -6.74
CA VAL A 102 13.66 7.82 -6.89
C VAL A 102 12.36 7.07 -7.14
N PHE A 103 11.26 7.72 -6.76
CA PHE A 103 9.90 7.24 -6.84
C PHE A 103 9.10 8.13 -7.81
N PRO A 104 8.84 7.69 -9.04
CA PRO A 104 8.09 8.44 -10.05
C PRO A 104 6.58 8.37 -9.85
N TYR A 105 6.16 8.05 -8.63
CA TYR A 105 4.77 7.92 -8.27
C TYR A 105 4.49 8.47 -6.88
N LEU A 106 3.39 9.22 -6.78
CA LEU A 106 2.76 9.63 -5.54
C LEU A 106 1.25 9.81 -5.75
N ASN A 107 0.86 10.66 -6.71
CA ASN A 107 -0.53 10.95 -7.05
C ASN A 107 -0.83 10.67 -8.54
N ASN A 108 -0.19 9.65 -9.10
CA ASN A 108 -0.37 9.13 -10.45
C ASN A 108 -0.21 7.60 -10.47
N ASP A 109 -0.47 6.98 -11.62
CA ASP A 109 0.04 5.65 -11.92
C ASP A 109 1.13 5.73 -12.99
N ILE A 110 2.38 5.51 -12.58
CA ILE A 110 3.52 5.64 -13.48
C ILE A 110 3.49 4.63 -14.64
N GLY A 111 2.79 3.50 -14.51
CA GLY A 111 2.64 2.53 -15.60
C GLY A 111 1.88 3.08 -16.82
N SER A 112 1.25 4.26 -16.69
CA SER A 112 0.56 4.94 -17.79
C SER A 112 1.39 6.05 -18.46
N TYR A 113 2.62 6.28 -18.03
CA TYR A 113 3.45 7.37 -18.56
C TYR A 113 4.10 6.99 -19.90
N PRO A 114 3.82 7.71 -21.01
CA PRO A 114 4.26 7.34 -22.35
C PRO A 114 5.77 7.48 -22.62
N TYR A 115 6.54 8.02 -21.67
CA TYR A 115 7.99 8.16 -21.80
C TYR A 115 8.73 7.52 -20.61
N LEU A 116 8.14 6.50 -19.98
CA LEU A 116 8.73 5.86 -18.81
C LEU A 116 10.08 5.20 -19.10
N ASP A 117 10.26 4.60 -20.27
CA ASP A 117 11.54 4.04 -20.72
C ASP A 117 12.64 5.12 -20.77
N LYS A 118 12.32 6.28 -21.34
CA LYS A 118 13.22 7.45 -21.39
C LYS A 118 13.52 8.01 -20.02
N TYR A 119 12.51 8.18 -19.17
CA TYR A 119 12.70 8.66 -17.80
C TYR A 119 13.65 7.77 -17.00
N ILE A 120 13.48 6.44 -17.07
CA ILE A 120 14.32 5.49 -16.36
C ILE A 120 15.76 5.56 -16.87
N ASP A 121 15.95 5.59 -18.19
CA ASP A 121 17.26 5.63 -18.82
C ASP A 121 18.01 6.93 -18.49
N LEU A 122 17.34 8.08 -18.61
CA LEU A 122 17.91 9.39 -18.31
C LEU A 122 18.23 9.55 -16.83
N CYS A 123 17.35 9.12 -15.91
CA CYS A 123 17.66 9.17 -14.47
C CYS A 123 18.93 8.36 -14.14
N TYR A 124 19.09 7.20 -14.77
CA TYR A 124 20.23 6.35 -14.52
C TYR A 124 21.53 6.90 -15.12
N LYS A 125 21.51 7.29 -16.40
CA LYS A 125 22.70 7.76 -17.13
C LYS A 125 23.14 9.16 -16.73
N GLU A 126 22.19 10.07 -16.53
CA GLU A 126 22.49 11.48 -16.31
C GLU A 126 22.61 11.83 -14.83
N LEU A 127 21.91 11.10 -13.95
CA LEU A 127 21.81 11.43 -12.53
C LEU A 127 22.34 10.32 -11.60
N GLY A 128 22.73 9.16 -12.15
CA GLY A 128 23.14 7.99 -11.38
C GLY A 128 22.01 7.31 -10.59
N ALA A 129 20.78 7.79 -10.71
CA ALA A 129 19.65 7.38 -9.88
C ALA A 129 18.86 6.24 -10.51
N ARG A 130 18.53 5.23 -9.70
CA ARG A 130 17.68 4.11 -10.11
C ARG A 130 16.22 4.38 -9.82
N THR A 131 15.35 3.88 -10.68
CA THR A 131 13.90 4.12 -10.59
C THR A 131 13.17 2.92 -10.00
N ARG A 132 12.35 3.14 -8.97
CA ARG A 132 11.42 2.11 -8.49
C ARG A 132 10.06 2.29 -9.16
N ILE A 133 9.49 1.22 -9.72
CA ILE A 133 8.15 1.25 -10.32
C ILE A 133 7.14 0.63 -9.34
N SER A 134 6.01 1.31 -9.14
CA SER A 134 4.82 0.75 -8.51
C SER A 134 3.60 1.18 -9.30
N THR A 135 2.82 0.21 -9.77
CA THR A 135 1.69 0.44 -10.67
C THR A 135 0.53 -0.50 -10.32
N VAL A 136 -0.69 -0.13 -10.69
CA VAL A 136 -1.83 -1.06 -10.71
C VAL A 136 -1.98 -1.77 -12.07
N GLY A 137 -1.13 -1.43 -13.04
CA GLY A 137 -1.12 -1.96 -14.39
C GLY A 137 -1.72 -0.99 -15.42
N TYR A 138 -1.78 -1.44 -16.66
CA TYR A 138 -2.39 -0.78 -17.81
C TYR A 138 -3.02 -1.85 -18.70
N SER A 139 -3.90 -1.46 -19.62
CA SER A 139 -4.55 -2.45 -20.49
C SER A 139 -3.58 -2.99 -21.55
N ARG A 140 -3.60 -4.31 -21.76
CA ARG A 140 -2.75 -4.97 -22.75
C ARG A 140 -3.04 -4.55 -24.19
N PHE A 141 -4.19 -3.92 -24.44
CA PHE A 141 -4.56 -3.38 -25.74
C PHE A 141 -3.88 -2.03 -26.05
N ASN A 142 -3.23 -1.41 -25.06
CA ASN A 142 -2.44 -0.21 -25.30
C ASN A 142 -1.06 -0.59 -25.87
N GLU A 143 -0.94 -0.64 -27.21
CA GLU A 143 0.28 -1.06 -27.90
C GLU A 143 1.51 -0.22 -27.52
N GLU A 144 1.31 1.09 -27.36
CA GLU A 144 2.38 2.02 -27.03
C GLU A 144 2.94 1.76 -25.62
N LEU A 145 2.07 1.64 -24.61
CA LEU A 145 2.51 1.28 -23.26
C LEU A 145 3.19 -0.09 -23.22
N ASN A 146 2.67 -1.08 -23.96
CA ASN A 146 3.34 -2.38 -24.09
C ASN A 146 4.76 -2.25 -24.66
N ARG A 147 4.92 -1.45 -25.72
CA ARG A 147 6.22 -1.20 -26.36
C ARG A 147 7.20 -0.56 -25.37
N ILE A 148 6.76 0.45 -24.62
CA ILE A 148 7.56 1.15 -23.60
C ILE A 148 8.00 0.19 -22.50
N HIS A 149 7.08 -0.58 -21.93
CA HIS A 149 7.39 -1.51 -20.84
C HIS A 149 8.29 -2.69 -21.29
N ARG A 150 8.19 -3.12 -22.54
CA ARG A 150 9.15 -4.09 -23.13
C ARG A 150 10.55 -3.47 -23.28
N LYS A 151 10.67 -2.21 -23.69
CA LYS A 151 11.97 -1.51 -23.75
C LYS A 151 12.63 -1.39 -22.38
N ILE A 152 11.86 -1.08 -21.34
CA ILE A 152 12.34 -1.04 -19.94
C ILE A 152 12.96 -2.38 -19.53
N ASN A 153 12.37 -3.50 -19.96
CA ASN A 153 12.84 -4.85 -19.66
C ASN A 153 13.89 -5.38 -20.65
N SER A 154 14.47 -4.52 -21.49
CA SER A 154 15.64 -4.86 -22.29
C SER A 154 16.90 -4.88 -21.40
N SER A 155 17.86 -5.74 -21.72
CA SER A 155 19.03 -6.02 -20.87
C SER A 155 19.81 -4.77 -20.42
N ALA A 156 19.85 -3.71 -21.25
CA ALA A 156 20.55 -2.47 -20.92
C ALA A 156 19.86 -1.65 -19.81
N SER A 157 18.53 -1.63 -19.77
CA SER A 157 17.75 -0.81 -18.82
C SER A 157 17.40 -1.54 -17.52
N LEU A 158 17.62 -2.86 -17.44
CA LEU A 158 17.34 -3.66 -16.25
C LEU A 158 18.07 -3.13 -14.99
N PHE A 159 19.31 -2.65 -15.13
CA PHE A 159 20.07 -2.09 -14.01
C PHE A 159 19.56 -0.72 -13.55
N ALA A 160 18.90 0.04 -14.42
CA ALA A 160 18.29 1.32 -14.08
C ALA A 160 17.08 1.18 -13.13
N LEU A 161 16.54 -0.03 -12.96
CA LEU A 161 15.42 -0.31 -12.06
C LEU A 161 15.85 -0.65 -10.63
N ALA A 162 15.26 0.00 -9.64
CA ALA A 162 15.42 -0.26 -8.20
C ALA A 162 14.33 -1.19 -7.59
N GLY A 163 13.50 -1.77 -8.45
CA GLY A 163 12.41 -2.67 -8.10
C GLY A 163 11.15 -2.38 -8.92
N VAL A 164 10.36 -3.43 -9.15
CA VAL A 164 9.10 -3.40 -9.90
C VAL A 164 8.02 -4.03 -9.04
N ARG A 165 6.90 -3.31 -8.90
CA ARG A 165 5.78 -3.73 -8.08
C ARG A 165 4.47 -3.60 -8.84
N LEU A 166 3.74 -4.70 -8.92
CA LEU A 166 2.34 -4.71 -9.32
C LEU A 166 1.45 -4.72 -8.07
N SER A 167 0.51 -3.80 -7.98
CA SER A 167 -0.47 -3.73 -6.90
C SER A 167 -1.82 -4.23 -7.39
N VAL A 168 -2.33 -5.28 -6.76
CA VAL A 168 -3.63 -5.88 -7.07
C VAL A 168 -4.61 -5.48 -5.97
N SER A 169 -5.71 -4.82 -6.33
CA SER A 169 -6.67 -4.29 -5.36
C SER A 169 -8.08 -4.15 -5.94
N GLN A 170 -9.11 -4.38 -5.13
CA GLN A 170 -10.53 -4.34 -5.54
C GLN A 170 -11.13 -2.94 -5.73
N TYR A 171 -10.30 -1.94 -5.97
CA TYR A 171 -10.76 -0.55 -6.04
C TYR A 171 -10.28 0.18 -7.29
N GLY A 172 -9.73 -0.57 -8.25
CA GLY A 172 -9.60 0.00 -9.58
C GLY A 172 -10.97 0.15 -10.22
N ARG A 173 -11.04 0.98 -11.26
CA ARG A 173 -12.26 1.15 -12.07
C ARG A 173 -12.88 -0.17 -12.48
N VAL A 174 -12.07 -1.20 -12.77
CA VAL A 174 -12.57 -2.53 -13.14
C VAL A 174 -13.50 -3.16 -12.08
N TRP A 175 -13.30 -2.88 -10.80
CA TRP A 175 -14.16 -3.39 -9.73
C TRP A 175 -15.31 -2.44 -9.36
N GLU A 176 -15.05 -1.13 -9.40
CA GLU A 176 -15.99 -0.12 -8.90
C GLU A 176 -17.00 0.33 -9.97
N ASP A 177 -16.61 0.33 -11.24
CA ASP A 177 -17.42 0.81 -12.36
C ASP A 177 -18.38 -0.27 -12.87
N LYS A 178 -19.68 0.03 -12.80
CA LYS A 178 -20.77 -0.88 -13.24
C LYS A 178 -21.24 -0.61 -14.67
N ASN A 179 -20.62 0.32 -15.39
CA ASN A 179 -21.06 0.77 -16.72
C ASN A 179 -20.73 -0.21 -17.87
N GLY A 180 -20.37 -1.46 -17.58
CA GLY A 180 -20.22 -2.53 -18.57
C GLY A 180 -18.95 -2.47 -19.45
N GLY A 181 -18.21 -1.35 -19.46
CA GLY A 181 -16.97 -1.16 -20.24
C GLY A 181 -15.74 -1.88 -19.69
N ASN A 182 -15.85 -2.50 -18.50
CA ASN A 182 -14.75 -3.18 -17.83
C ASN A 182 -15.05 -4.67 -17.59
N SER A 183 -13.98 -5.47 -17.46
CA SER A 183 -14.04 -6.91 -17.25
C SER A 183 -12.93 -7.39 -16.31
N LEU A 184 -13.29 -8.23 -15.33
CA LEU A 184 -12.30 -8.90 -14.47
C LEU A 184 -11.43 -9.89 -15.26
N ASP A 185 -11.97 -10.49 -16.33
CA ASP A 185 -11.19 -11.35 -17.22
C ASP A 185 -10.14 -10.55 -17.99
N ASP A 186 -10.49 -9.36 -18.49
CA ASP A 186 -9.50 -8.46 -19.10
C ASP A 186 -8.46 -7.99 -18.09
N TYR A 187 -8.87 -7.66 -16.86
CA TYR A 187 -7.94 -7.26 -15.82
C TYR A 187 -6.96 -8.37 -15.45
N MET A 188 -7.41 -9.62 -15.37
CA MET A 188 -6.57 -10.79 -15.20
C MET A 188 -5.55 -10.92 -16.34
N LYS A 189 -5.99 -10.78 -17.60
CA LYS A 189 -5.12 -10.86 -18.79
C LYS A 189 -4.14 -9.69 -18.87
N ASP A 190 -4.54 -8.50 -18.45
CA ASP A 190 -3.68 -7.31 -18.37
C ASP A 190 -2.59 -7.49 -17.31
N MET A 191 -2.95 -8.03 -16.14
CA MET A 191 -1.98 -8.43 -15.12
C MET A 191 -1.01 -9.50 -15.65
N ALA A 192 -1.51 -10.54 -16.32
CA ALA A 192 -0.68 -11.58 -16.90
C ALA A 192 0.31 -11.03 -17.93
N ASN A 193 -0.16 -10.12 -18.79
CA ASN A 193 0.67 -9.43 -19.76
C ASN A 193 1.78 -8.59 -19.09
N PHE A 194 1.45 -7.81 -18.05
CA PHE A 194 2.44 -7.06 -17.28
C PHE A 194 3.50 -7.98 -16.66
N LEU A 195 3.05 -9.07 -16.00
CA LEU A 195 3.95 -10.04 -15.38
C LEU A 195 4.88 -10.71 -16.40
N SER A 196 4.35 -11.06 -17.57
CA SER A 196 5.12 -11.63 -18.68
C SER A 196 6.19 -10.66 -19.18
N ILE A 197 5.84 -9.39 -19.39
CA ILE A 197 6.78 -8.34 -19.82
C ILE A 197 7.92 -8.16 -18.81
N TYR A 198 7.63 -8.21 -17.51
CA TYR A 198 8.63 -8.06 -16.43
C TYR A 198 9.30 -9.36 -16.00
N ARG A 199 9.06 -10.46 -16.71
CA ARG A 199 9.71 -11.75 -16.41
C ARG A 199 11.23 -11.70 -16.50
N PRO A 200 11.86 -11.05 -17.51
CA PRO A 200 13.32 -10.92 -17.57
C PRO A 200 13.93 -10.25 -16.33
N TYR A 201 13.28 -9.20 -15.80
CA TYR A 201 13.72 -8.53 -14.56
C TYR A 201 13.61 -9.47 -13.35
N PHE A 202 12.51 -10.23 -13.26
CA PHE A 202 12.36 -11.26 -12.23
C PHE A 202 13.42 -12.36 -12.34
N ASP A 203 13.68 -12.89 -13.53
CA ASP A 203 14.67 -13.97 -13.71
C ASP A 203 16.09 -13.49 -13.37
N MET A 204 16.41 -12.23 -13.67
CA MET A 204 17.72 -11.64 -13.38
C MET A 204 17.91 -11.30 -11.89
N PHE A 205 16.94 -10.63 -11.26
CA PHE A 205 17.10 -10.11 -9.90
C PHE A 205 16.38 -10.92 -8.83
N GLY A 206 15.37 -11.71 -9.19
CA GLY A 206 14.54 -12.50 -8.28
C GLY A 206 13.44 -11.70 -7.59
N SER A 207 12.90 -12.28 -6.51
CA SER A 207 11.78 -11.73 -5.75
C SER A 207 12.19 -10.79 -4.61
N GLY A 208 11.35 -9.80 -4.33
CA GLY A 208 11.47 -8.93 -3.16
C GLY A 208 10.91 -7.53 -3.34
N SER A 209 10.65 -6.83 -2.24
CA SER A 209 10.16 -5.44 -2.25
C SER A 209 11.16 -4.42 -2.84
N ARG A 210 12.43 -4.81 -3.01
CA ARG A 210 13.49 -4.06 -3.71
C ARG A 210 13.82 -4.66 -5.10
N LYS A 211 13.03 -5.64 -5.54
CA LYS A 211 13.19 -6.41 -6.78
C LYS A 211 11.80 -6.53 -7.41
N MET A 212 11.41 -7.68 -7.94
CA MET A 212 10.04 -7.91 -8.43
C MET A 212 9.13 -8.45 -7.31
N CYS A 213 7.93 -7.88 -7.16
CA CYS A 213 6.89 -8.40 -6.28
C CYS A 213 5.48 -8.01 -6.73
N VAL A 214 4.49 -8.77 -6.28
CA VAL A 214 3.06 -8.48 -6.39
C VAL A 214 2.48 -8.26 -4.99
N GLU A 215 1.83 -7.12 -4.78
CA GLU A 215 1.15 -6.80 -3.52
C GLU A 215 -0.36 -7.02 -3.67
N LEU A 216 -0.92 -7.88 -2.82
CA LEU A 216 -2.35 -8.07 -2.69
C LEU A 216 -2.87 -7.16 -1.57
N ARG A 217 -3.86 -6.32 -1.91
CA ARG A 217 -4.49 -5.34 -1.02
C ARG A 217 -5.99 -5.57 -0.97
N TYR A 218 -6.53 -5.63 0.24
CA TYR A 218 -7.94 -5.96 0.45
C TYR A 218 -8.75 -4.81 1.06
N ASN A 219 -10.07 -4.93 0.91
CA ASN A 219 -11.05 -4.09 1.59
C ASN A 219 -10.87 -4.10 3.10
N PRO A 220 -11.02 -3.00 3.86
CA PRO A 220 -11.03 -3.11 5.31
C PRO A 220 -12.34 -3.79 5.73
N LEU A 221 -12.25 -4.86 6.53
CA LEU A 221 -13.42 -5.48 7.13
C LEU A 221 -13.82 -4.69 8.38
N VAL A 222 -14.72 -3.72 8.17
CA VAL A 222 -15.22 -2.82 9.21
C VAL A 222 -16.70 -3.08 9.48
N VAL A 223 -17.03 -3.27 10.75
CA VAL A 223 -18.40 -3.50 11.21
C VAL A 223 -18.73 -2.51 12.33
N ASN A 224 -19.76 -1.70 12.11
CA ASN A 224 -20.33 -0.87 13.16
C ASN A 224 -21.22 -1.75 14.04
N SER A 225 -20.98 -1.73 15.34
CA SER A 225 -21.72 -2.53 16.32
C SER A 225 -21.57 -1.89 17.69
N SER A 226 -22.54 -2.10 18.57
CA SER A 226 -22.39 -1.73 19.98
C SER A 226 -21.16 -2.41 20.58
N VAL A 227 -20.46 -1.68 21.45
CA VAL A 227 -19.35 -2.20 22.23
C VAL A 227 -19.71 -1.99 23.70
N TYR A 228 -19.74 -3.08 24.47
CA TYR A 228 -20.01 -3.06 25.89
C TYR A 228 -18.74 -3.42 26.65
N GLU A 229 -18.36 -2.56 27.60
CA GLU A 229 -17.19 -2.74 28.47
C GLU A 229 -17.64 -2.68 29.93
N PHE A 230 -17.38 -3.72 30.70
CA PHE A 230 -17.77 -3.77 32.12
C PHE A 230 -16.98 -4.81 32.91
N SER A 231 -17.10 -4.75 34.24
CA SER A 231 -16.60 -5.80 35.13
C SER A 231 -17.72 -6.78 35.49
N TYR A 232 -17.44 -8.07 35.43
CA TYR A 232 -18.33 -9.15 35.85
C TYR A 232 -17.54 -10.16 36.68
N LYS A 233 -17.95 -10.38 37.94
CA LYS A 233 -17.23 -11.23 38.91
C LYS A 233 -15.71 -10.88 38.95
N ASN A 234 -15.41 -9.58 39.10
CA ASN A 234 -14.07 -8.99 39.08
C ASN A 234 -13.25 -9.18 37.78
N LYS A 235 -13.82 -9.76 36.72
CA LYS A 235 -13.16 -9.89 35.42
C LYS A 235 -13.62 -8.82 34.45
N TYR A 236 -12.71 -8.35 33.61
CA TYR A 236 -13.01 -7.38 32.59
C TYR A 236 -13.65 -8.08 31.38
N VAL A 237 -14.78 -7.55 30.92
CA VAL A 237 -15.56 -8.11 29.81
C VAL A 237 -15.70 -7.06 28.73
N ILE A 238 -15.36 -7.44 27.48
CA ILE A 238 -15.63 -6.66 26.28
C ILE A 238 -16.50 -7.49 25.35
N VAL A 239 -17.64 -6.93 24.93
CA VAL A 239 -18.56 -7.56 23.97
C VAL A 239 -18.78 -6.65 22.77
N THR A 240 -18.70 -7.21 21.57
CA THR A 240 -19.11 -6.50 20.34
C THR A 240 -19.54 -7.48 19.26
N GLY A 241 -20.59 -7.16 18.52
CA GLY A 241 -21.21 -8.10 17.59
C GLY A 241 -21.54 -9.42 18.30
N ASN A 242 -21.01 -10.52 17.76
CA ASN A 242 -21.12 -11.86 18.37
C ASN A 242 -19.80 -12.32 19.02
N TYR A 243 -18.90 -11.40 19.35
CA TYR A 243 -17.62 -11.68 20.02
C TYR A 243 -17.71 -11.25 21.48
N MET A 244 -17.21 -12.10 22.38
CA MET A 244 -17.01 -11.75 23.78
C MET A 244 -15.59 -12.10 24.21
N PHE A 245 -14.97 -11.19 24.95
CA PHE A 245 -13.64 -11.36 25.51
C PHE A 245 -13.73 -11.16 27.02
N ILE A 246 -13.29 -12.17 27.79
CA ILE A 246 -13.25 -12.11 29.26
C ILE A 246 -11.79 -12.22 29.71
N SER A 247 -11.34 -11.30 30.57
CA SER A 247 -9.97 -11.31 31.08
C SER A 247 -9.69 -12.61 31.85
N LYS A 248 -8.46 -13.12 31.71
CA LYS A 248 -8.04 -14.31 32.47
C LYS A 248 -7.93 -13.97 33.96
N ASP A 249 -7.25 -12.86 34.25
CA ASP A 249 -7.01 -12.34 35.58
C ASP A 249 -8.14 -11.40 36.02
N GLU A 250 -8.29 -11.24 37.33
CA GLU A 250 -9.25 -10.32 37.96
C GLU A 250 -8.65 -8.92 38.14
N ASN A 251 -9.50 -7.89 38.18
CA ASN A 251 -9.15 -6.49 38.48
C ASN A 251 -8.01 -5.95 37.60
N ILE A 252 -7.97 -6.34 36.33
CA ILE A 252 -6.96 -5.88 35.39
C ILE A 252 -7.07 -4.37 35.16
N THR A 253 -5.94 -3.75 34.82
CA THR A 253 -5.88 -2.36 34.36
C THR A 253 -5.05 -2.31 33.08
N PHE A 254 -5.52 -1.55 32.10
CA PHE A 254 -4.78 -1.34 30.85
C PHE A 254 -3.84 -0.14 30.96
N ASN A 255 -2.59 -0.33 30.56
CA ASN A 255 -1.70 0.75 30.19
C ASN A 255 -1.83 1.01 28.68
N GLU A 256 -1.62 2.27 28.28
CA GLU A 256 -1.56 2.61 26.87
C GLU A 256 -0.29 2.04 26.23
N ALA A 257 -0.48 1.30 25.14
CA ALA A 257 0.59 0.68 24.37
C ALA A 257 0.97 1.51 23.15
N PHE A 258 2.25 1.48 22.81
CA PHE A 258 2.81 2.13 21.64
C PHE A 258 3.63 1.15 20.82
N ILE A 259 3.89 1.51 19.56
CA ILE A 259 4.93 0.85 18.78
C ILE A 259 6.28 1.26 19.33
N ASP A 260 7.11 0.29 19.68
CA ASP A 260 8.47 0.53 20.18
C ASP A 260 9.46 0.65 19.02
N ASN A 261 9.53 -0.40 18.20
CA ASN A 261 10.39 -0.43 17.02
C ASN A 261 9.58 -0.55 15.70
N PRO A 262 9.59 0.49 14.84
CA PRO A 262 8.77 0.52 13.65
C PRO A 262 9.34 -0.33 12.50
N TYR A 263 10.58 -0.80 12.62
CA TYR A 263 11.23 -1.66 11.62
C TYR A 263 10.91 -3.16 11.83
N ILE A 264 10.34 -3.53 12.98
CA ILE A 264 9.94 -4.91 13.25
C ILE A 264 8.59 -5.19 12.60
N HIS A 265 8.63 -5.97 11.52
CA HIS A 265 7.43 -6.31 10.75
C HIS A 265 6.36 -7.07 11.55
N ALA A 266 6.76 -7.83 12.58
CA ALA A 266 5.85 -8.57 13.44
C ALA A 266 5.11 -7.70 14.49
N LEU A 267 5.43 -6.39 14.54
CA LEU A 267 5.06 -5.42 15.57
C LEU A 267 5.76 -5.65 16.90
N ASP A 268 6.55 -4.67 17.29
CA ASP A 268 7.12 -4.55 18.63
C ASP A 268 6.34 -3.50 19.42
N ILE A 269 5.87 -3.86 20.61
CA ILE A 269 4.88 -3.09 21.38
C ILE A 269 5.40 -2.91 22.81
N THR A 270 5.34 -1.69 23.33
CA THR A 270 5.94 -1.29 24.61
C THR A 270 5.39 -2.07 25.80
N GLU A 271 4.08 -2.29 25.83
CA GLU A 271 3.40 -2.95 26.93
C GLU A 271 3.35 -4.47 26.75
N LYS A 272 3.26 -5.20 27.86
CA LYS A 272 2.92 -6.64 27.83
C LYS A 272 1.42 -6.81 27.54
N PRO A 273 1.03 -7.86 26.80
CA PRO A 273 -0.38 -8.15 26.58
C PRO A 273 -1.07 -8.54 27.88
N ILE A 274 -2.35 -8.18 27.99
CA ILE A 274 -3.26 -8.80 28.95
C ILE A 274 -3.95 -9.97 28.25
N LEU A 275 -4.05 -11.11 28.94
CA LEU A 275 -4.65 -12.32 28.38
C LEU A 275 -6.16 -12.33 28.57
N PHE A 276 -6.87 -12.64 27.49
CA PHE A 276 -8.32 -12.80 27.46
C PHE A 276 -8.68 -14.17 26.90
N THR A 277 -9.86 -14.67 27.25
CA THR A 277 -10.50 -15.78 26.53
C THR A 277 -11.56 -15.22 25.58
N GLU A 278 -11.46 -15.56 24.30
CA GLU A 278 -12.46 -15.28 23.28
C GLU A 278 -13.57 -16.34 23.32
N TYR A 279 -14.82 -15.89 23.25
CA TYR A 279 -16.02 -16.70 23.19
C TYR A 279 -16.88 -16.29 21.99
N ASN A 280 -17.48 -17.30 21.35
CA ASN A 280 -18.50 -17.08 20.33
C ASN A 280 -19.86 -16.93 20.99
N LEU A 281 -20.51 -15.81 20.71
CA LEU A 281 -21.87 -15.57 21.18
C LEU A 281 -22.89 -16.11 20.16
N PRO A 282 -24.01 -16.70 20.63
CA PRO A 282 -25.03 -17.27 19.75
C PRO A 282 -25.83 -16.20 18.98
N LYS A 283 -25.80 -14.95 19.46
CA LYS A 283 -26.48 -13.80 18.87
C LYS A 283 -25.72 -12.52 19.19
N VAL A 284 -26.14 -11.42 18.56
CA VAL A 284 -25.73 -10.06 18.95
C VAL A 284 -26.63 -9.61 20.09
N PHE A 285 -26.03 -9.10 21.16
CA PHE A 285 -26.73 -8.58 22.34
C PHE A 285 -26.96 -7.07 22.21
N ASN A 286 -28.08 -6.59 22.76
CA ASN A 286 -28.50 -5.20 22.62
C ASN A 286 -28.29 -4.36 23.89
N SER A 287 -27.97 -4.98 25.02
CA SER A 287 -27.64 -4.27 26.25
C SER A 287 -26.64 -5.02 27.13
N LYS A 288 -26.08 -4.32 28.11
CA LYS A 288 -25.20 -4.92 29.11
C LYS A 288 -25.97 -5.91 29.98
N GLU A 289 -27.21 -5.59 30.33
CA GLU A 289 -28.08 -6.40 31.18
C GLU A 289 -28.36 -7.76 30.53
N GLU A 290 -28.67 -7.77 29.24
CA GLU A 290 -28.89 -9.01 28.46
C GLU A 290 -27.63 -9.91 28.44
N ILE A 291 -26.44 -9.29 28.41
CA ILE A 291 -25.17 -10.02 28.47
C ILE A 291 -24.95 -10.62 29.87
N VAL A 292 -25.23 -9.86 30.93
CA VAL A 292 -25.09 -10.35 32.31
C VAL A 292 -26.07 -11.49 32.58
N GLU A 293 -27.34 -11.36 32.17
CA GLU A 293 -28.33 -12.43 32.26
C GLU A 293 -27.89 -13.69 31.50
N TYR A 294 -27.29 -13.52 30.32
CA TYR A 294 -26.71 -14.65 29.58
C TYR A 294 -25.57 -15.32 30.34
N LEU A 295 -24.64 -14.54 30.92
CA LEU A 295 -23.53 -15.06 31.72
C LEU A 295 -24.00 -15.78 32.99
N ASP A 296 -25.08 -15.32 33.61
CA ASP A 296 -25.65 -15.94 34.81
C ASP A 296 -26.49 -17.19 34.51
N SER A 297 -27.08 -17.29 33.30
CA SER A 297 -27.98 -18.37 32.91
C SER A 297 -27.31 -19.55 32.20
N THR A 298 -26.03 -19.42 31.80
CA THR A 298 -25.31 -20.50 31.10
C THR A 298 -24.02 -20.90 31.80
N ASP A 299 -23.87 -22.21 32.03
CA ASP A 299 -22.61 -22.79 32.50
C ASP A 299 -21.63 -23.10 31.35
N LYS A 300 -22.09 -23.01 30.09
CA LYS A 300 -21.29 -23.36 28.90
C LYS A 300 -21.45 -22.31 27.81
N ILE A 301 -20.42 -21.51 27.64
CA ILE A 301 -20.26 -20.58 26.53
C ILE A 301 -19.28 -21.22 25.54
N ASP A 302 -19.54 -21.08 24.24
CA ASP A 302 -18.67 -21.61 23.17
C ASP A 302 -17.32 -20.89 23.20
N ARG A 303 -16.37 -21.47 23.93
CA ARG A 303 -14.99 -20.98 24.05
C ARG A 303 -14.25 -21.20 22.73
N GLU A 304 -13.67 -20.14 22.21
CA GLU A 304 -12.87 -20.19 20.98
C GLU A 304 -11.38 -20.43 21.30
N LYS A 305 -10.73 -19.47 21.96
CA LYS A 305 -9.28 -19.51 22.23
C LYS A 305 -8.86 -18.47 23.28
N GLU A 306 -7.63 -18.59 23.78
CA GLU A 306 -6.97 -17.49 24.50
C GLU A 306 -6.36 -16.50 23.49
N VAL A 307 -6.38 -15.21 23.82
CA VAL A 307 -5.89 -14.11 22.98
C VAL A 307 -5.12 -13.08 23.79
N GLU A 308 -4.11 -12.49 23.17
CA GLU A 308 -3.40 -11.30 23.66
C GLU A 308 -4.20 -10.03 23.32
N MET A 309 -4.41 -9.16 24.30
CA MET A 309 -5.05 -7.85 24.12
C MET A 309 -4.16 -6.71 24.63
N TYR A 310 -4.13 -5.63 23.86
CA TYR A 310 -3.43 -4.38 24.17
C TYR A 310 -4.43 -3.22 24.06
N MET A 311 -4.27 -2.17 24.86
CA MET A 311 -5.00 -0.92 24.69
C MET A 311 -4.10 0.09 23.99
N PHE A 312 -4.59 0.66 22.90
CA PHE A 312 -3.97 1.78 22.20
C PHE A 312 -4.90 3.00 22.28
N SER A 313 -4.39 4.18 21.96
CA SER A 313 -5.22 5.36 21.77
C SER A 313 -4.89 6.06 20.46
N ASN A 314 -5.86 6.81 19.95
CA ASN A 314 -5.69 7.70 18.82
C ASN A 314 -6.47 9.00 19.08
N ARG A 315 -6.60 9.91 18.09
CA ARG A 315 -7.37 11.17 18.27
C ARG A 315 -8.82 10.95 18.70
N ASP A 316 -9.42 9.85 18.25
CA ASP A 316 -10.80 9.49 18.59
C ASP A 316 -10.90 8.81 19.97
N GLY A 317 -9.79 8.57 20.66
CA GLY A 317 -9.72 7.94 21.98
C GLY A 317 -9.30 6.48 21.94
N LYS A 318 -9.50 5.77 23.06
CA LYS A 318 -9.00 4.40 23.24
C LYS A 318 -9.59 3.41 22.22
N TYR A 319 -8.81 2.39 21.88
CA TYR A 319 -9.25 1.20 21.16
C TYR A 319 -8.44 -0.01 21.63
N TYR A 320 -8.98 -1.21 21.47
CA TYR A 320 -8.31 -2.45 21.88
C TYR A 320 -7.81 -3.21 20.67
N ALA A 321 -6.55 -3.59 20.67
CA ALA A 321 -5.93 -4.42 19.65
C ALA A 321 -5.73 -5.85 20.18
N ILE A 322 -6.36 -6.81 19.52
CA ILE A 322 -6.36 -8.23 19.87
C ILE A 322 -5.52 -8.98 18.84
N GLU A 323 -4.57 -9.78 19.30
CA GLU A 323 -3.64 -10.54 18.44
C GLU A 323 -3.04 -9.70 17.29
N PRO A 324 -2.56 -8.45 17.53
CA PRO A 324 -2.16 -7.57 16.44
C PRO A 324 -0.89 -8.07 15.71
N ARG A 325 -0.06 -8.86 16.39
CA ARG A 325 1.23 -9.36 15.90
C ARG A 325 1.07 -10.43 14.83
N ILE A 326 2.03 -10.50 13.91
CA ILE A 326 2.15 -11.65 12.99
C ILE A 326 2.97 -12.73 13.70
N LYS A 327 2.33 -13.84 14.04
CA LYS A 327 2.96 -15.01 14.68
C LYS A 327 3.39 -16.02 13.60
N ASN A 328 4.25 -16.97 13.96
CA ASN A 328 4.63 -18.07 13.06
C ASN A 328 3.42 -18.94 12.66
N THR A 329 2.36 -18.90 13.47
CA THR A 329 1.10 -19.62 13.30
C THR A 329 0.03 -18.84 12.53
N GLY A 330 0.36 -17.65 12.00
CA GLY A 330 -0.56 -16.80 11.26
C GLY A 330 -0.77 -15.44 11.91
N ASN A 331 -1.78 -14.72 11.43
CA ASN A 331 -2.20 -13.42 11.93
C ASN A 331 -3.73 -13.39 12.05
N TYR A 332 -4.22 -13.23 13.28
CA TYR A 332 -5.63 -13.30 13.64
C TYR A 332 -6.14 -11.99 14.23
N GLY A 333 -5.54 -10.88 13.79
CA GLY A 333 -5.72 -9.57 14.41
C GLY A 333 -7.16 -9.06 14.36
N PHE A 334 -7.56 -8.34 15.41
CA PHE A 334 -8.89 -7.76 15.56
C PHE A 334 -8.80 -6.50 16.41
N ASN A 335 -9.53 -5.43 16.07
CA ASN A 335 -9.46 -4.17 16.80
C ASN A 335 -10.88 -3.71 17.17
N ILE A 336 -11.10 -3.33 18.43
CA ILE A 336 -12.40 -2.90 18.97
C ILE A 336 -12.34 -1.42 19.30
N TYR A 337 -13.37 -0.67 18.88
CA TYR A 337 -13.48 0.77 19.03
C TYR A 337 -14.76 1.09 19.80
N PRO A 338 -14.66 1.36 21.11
CA PRO A 338 -15.78 1.86 21.90
C PRO A 338 -16.20 3.27 21.48
N ILE A 339 -17.41 3.67 21.86
CA ILE A 339 -17.83 5.08 21.81
C ILE A 339 -16.96 5.88 22.77
N THR A 340 -16.61 7.09 22.36
CA THR A 340 -15.95 8.10 23.19
C THR A 340 -16.62 9.45 22.95
N ASP A 341 -16.21 10.49 23.66
CA ASP A 341 -16.72 11.86 23.43
C ASP A 341 -16.45 12.36 22.00
N ILE A 342 -15.43 11.82 21.33
CA ILE A 342 -15.04 12.18 19.96
C ILE A 342 -15.57 11.15 18.95
N ARG A 343 -15.48 9.85 19.28
CA ARG A 343 -15.88 8.75 18.40
C ARG A 343 -17.38 8.49 18.48
N LYS A 344 -18.10 8.96 17.48
CA LYS A 344 -19.57 8.87 17.40
C LYS A 344 -20.12 7.47 17.13
N LYS A 345 -19.30 6.54 16.63
CA LYS A 345 -19.71 5.17 16.32
C LYS A 345 -18.76 4.19 16.96
N SER A 346 -19.31 3.11 17.51
CA SER A 346 -18.52 1.96 17.95
C SER A 346 -18.54 0.83 16.92
N GLY A 347 -17.61 -0.10 17.09
CA GLY A 347 -17.56 -1.31 16.30
C GLY A 347 -16.19 -1.95 16.33
N TYR A 348 -15.86 -2.65 15.26
CA TYR A 348 -14.58 -3.33 15.15
C TYR A 348 -14.04 -3.36 13.72
N ILE A 349 -12.73 -3.57 13.64
CA ILE A 349 -12.00 -3.83 12.41
C ILE A 349 -11.29 -5.17 12.53
N VAL A 350 -11.62 -6.09 11.63
CA VAL A 350 -10.90 -7.36 11.52
C VAL A 350 -9.63 -7.13 10.69
N THR A 351 -8.48 -7.41 11.29
CA THR A 351 -7.16 -7.30 10.61
C THR A 351 -6.53 -8.66 10.31
N GLU A 352 -7.26 -9.74 10.59
CA GLU A 352 -6.90 -11.11 10.25
C GLU A 352 -6.54 -11.26 8.77
N ARG A 353 -5.42 -11.94 8.50
CA ARG A 353 -4.92 -12.19 7.14
C ARG A 353 -5.29 -13.60 6.69
N PHE A 354 -6.48 -13.73 6.12
CA PHE A 354 -7.06 -15.04 5.77
C PHE A 354 -6.20 -15.86 4.79
N LEU A 355 -5.61 -15.23 3.76
CA LEU A 355 -4.71 -15.91 2.84
C LEU A 355 -3.43 -16.37 3.56
N LEU A 356 -2.83 -15.48 4.36
CA LEU A 356 -1.64 -15.79 5.14
C LEU A 356 -1.87 -16.97 6.11
N ASN A 357 -3.02 -17.01 6.78
CA ASN A 357 -3.41 -18.10 7.68
C ASN A 357 -3.59 -19.42 6.92
N ALA A 358 -4.16 -19.37 5.71
CA ALA A 358 -4.28 -20.54 4.85
C ALA A 358 -2.92 -21.07 4.36
N LEU A 359 -2.01 -20.16 3.98
CA LEU A 359 -0.63 -20.51 3.63
C LEU A 359 0.10 -21.19 4.79
N TYR A 360 -0.04 -20.66 6.02
CA TYR A 360 0.50 -21.32 7.21
C TYR A 360 -0.09 -22.71 7.40
N LYS A 361 -1.42 -22.86 7.36
CA LYS A 361 -2.10 -24.14 7.58
C LYS A 361 -1.76 -25.19 6.52
N PHE A 362 -1.45 -24.78 5.30
CA PHE A 362 -0.90 -25.65 4.27
C PHE A 362 0.53 -26.08 4.62
N LYS A 363 1.41 -25.12 4.90
CA LYS A 363 2.83 -25.35 5.23
C LYS A 363 3.03 -26.20 6.48
N SER A 364 2.17 -26.06 7.49
CA SER A 364 2.29 -26.82 8.75
C SER A 364 2.12 -28.33 8.56
N LYS A 365 1.46 -28.79 7.48
CA LYS A 365 1.40 -30.21 7.11
C LYS A 365 2.78 -30.81 6.79
N PHE A 366 3.74 -29.94 6.47
CA PHE A 366 5.13 -30.28 6.18
C PHE A 366 6.07 -29.84 7.31
N ASN A 367 5.56 -29.57 8.51
CA ASN A 367 6.32 -29.02 9.65
C ASN A 367 7.04 -27.70 9.33
N MET A 368 6.47 -26.91 8.42
CA MET A 368 7.00 -25.60 8.04
C MET A 368 6.22 -24.46 8.70
N ASN A 369 6.94 -23.41 9.07
CA ASN A 369 6.39 -22.14 9.53
C ASN A 369 6.00 -21.25 8.34
N LEU A 370 5.27 -20.17 8.63
CA LEU A 370 4.80 -19.23 7.63
C LEU A 370 5.92 -18.66 6.72
N ARG A 371 7.08 -18.33 7.31
CA ARG A 371 8.22 -17.72 6.61
C ARG A 371 9.12 -18.72 5.88
N ASP A 372 8.93 -20.01 6.10
CA ASP A 372 9.75 -21.04 5.47
C ASP A 372 9.47 -21.09 3.97
N LYS A 373 10.52 -21.34 3.20
CA LYS A 373 10.43 -21.44 1.73
C LYS A 373 9.89 -22.80 1.35
N TYR A 374 8.65 -22.82 0.85
CA TYR A 374 8.09 -23.98 0.17
C TYR A 374 8.54 -23.94 -1.30
N LYS A 375 9.21 -24.98 -1.78
CA LYS A 375 9.83 -25.05 -3.12
C LYS A 375 9.30 -26.27 -3.88
N LYS A 376 9.42 -26.26 -5.21
CA LYS A 376 8.93 -27.33 -6.09
C LYS A 376 7.43 -27.58 -5.89
N SER A 377 6.71 -26.51 -5.61
CA SER A 377 5.25 -26.54 -5.54
C SER A 377 4.65 -26.84 -6.90
N ASN A 378 3.38 -27.20 -6.90
CA ASN A 378 2.57 -27.31 -8.10
C ASN A 378 1.24 -26.56 -7.95
N TRP A 379 0.46 -26.46 -9.03
CA TRP A 379 -0.81 -25.74 -8.99
C TRP A 379 -1.92 -26.44 -8.18
N ASN A 380 -1.80 -27.73 -7.88
CA ASN A 380 -2.71 -28.39 -6.94
C ASN A 380 -2.43 -27.97 -5.50
N ASP A 381 -1.17 -27.72 -5.13
CA ASP A 381 -0.82 -27.13 -3.84
C ASP A 381 -1.48 -25.76 -3.66
N VAL A 382 -1.46 -24.93 -4.72
CA VAL A 382 -2.13 -23.62 -4.72
C VAL A 382 -3.66 -23.79 -4.57
N LYS A 383 -4.27 -24.72 -5.31
CA LYS A 383 -5.71 -25.04 -5.16
C LYS A 383 -6.05 -25.51 -3.74
N GLU A 384 -5.15 -26.23 -3.08
CA GLU A 384 -5.34 -26.65 -1.71
C GLU A 384 -5.37 -25.46 -0.74
N VAL A 385 -4.46 -24.49 -0.91
CA VAL A 385 -4.49 -23.24 -0.13
C VAL A 385 -5.81 -22.50 -0.34
N LEU A 386 -6.28 -22.36 -1.58
CA LEU A 386 -7.59 -21.74 -1.87
C LEU A 386 -8.75 -22.51 -1.22
N SER A 387 -8.69 -23.84 -1.22
CA SER A 387 -9.66 -24.68 -0.49
C SER A 387 -9.64 -24.43 1.01
N ILE A 388 -8.45 -24.22 1.60
CA ILE A 388 -8.32 -23.87 3.02
C ILE A 388 -8.95 -22.51 3.32
N VAL A 389 -8.73 -21.49 2.48
CA VAL A 389 -9.39 -20.18 2.59
C VAL A 389 -10.92 -20.36 2.54
N LYS A 390 -11.44 -21.10 1.56
CA LYS A 390 -12.88 -21.36 1.42
C LYS A 390 -13.47 -22.10 2.63
N LYS A 391 -12.76 -23.10 3.16
CA LYS A 391 -13.16 -23.82 4.38
C LYS A 391 -13.19 -22.91 5.61
N ALA A 392 -12.33 -21.90 5.69
CA ALA A 392 -12.36 -20.91 6.76
C ALA A 392 -13.67 -20.08 6.73
N SER A 393 -14.18 -19.71 5.54
CA SER A 393 -15.49 -19.07 5.42
C SER A 393 -16.61 -19.95 5.99
N SER A 394 -16.63 -21.25 5.66
CA SER A 394 -17.62 -22.18 6.21
C SER A 394 -17.49 -22.35 7.73
N TYR A 395 -16.26 -22.30 8.27
CA TYR A 395 -16.03 -22.32 9.72
C TYR A 395 -16.67 -21.09 10.40
N TYR A 396 -16.33 -19.89 9.92
CA TYR A 396 -16.88 -18.64 10.45
C TYR A 396 -18.41 -18.60 10.37
N ARG A 397 -18.99 -19.08 9.27
CA ARG A 397 -20.45 -19.20 9.12
C ARG A 397 -21.08 -20.04 10.22
N ARG A 398 -20.52 -21.22 10.53
CA ARG A 398 -21.02 -22.10 11.60
C ARG A 398 -20.90 -21.49 12.99
N LYS A 399 -19.92 -20.61 13.20
CA LYS A 399 -19.73 -19.84 14.43
C LYS A 399 -20.59 -18.56 14.48
N GLY A 400 -21.46 -18.34 13.49
CA GLY A 400 -22.29 -17.13 13.37
C GLY A 400 -21.53 -15.87 12.94
N LYS A 401 -20.25 -15.99 12.58
CA LYS A 401 -19.33 -14.91 12.18
C LYS A 401 -19.52 -14.57 10.69
N ASN A 402 -20.74 -14.18 10.34
CA ASN A 402 -21.15 -13.94 8.95
C ASN A 402 -20.26 -12.88 8.27
N ASP A 403 -19.89 -11.82 9.00
CA ASP A 403 -18.99 -10.76 8.55
C ASP A 403 -17.67 -11.30 7.98
N LYS A 404 -16.98 -12.19 8.71
CA LYS A 404 -15.74 -12.81 8.23
C LYS A 404 -16.01 -13.77 7.08
N ALA A 405 -17.09 -14.54 7.15
CA ALA A 405 -17.43 -15.53 6.14
C ALA A 405 -17.74 -14.90 4.77
N ASP A 406 -18.55 -13.84 4.75
CA ASP A 406 -18.89 -13.06 3.57
C ASP A 406 -17.66 -12.35 3.01
N TYR A 407 -16.88 -11.71 3.89
CA TYR A 407 -15.66 -11.01 3.48
C TYR A 407 -14.63 -11.93 2.79
N ILE A 408 -14.47 -13.18 3.25
CA ILE A 408 -13.61 -14.14 2.56
C ILE A 408 -14.09 -14.41 1.12
N LEU A 409 -15.39 -14.57 0.92
CA LEU A 409 -15.98 -14.92 -0.37
C LEU A 409 -16.02 -13.72 -1.34
N GLU A 410 -16.25 -12.52 -0.81
CA GLU A 410 -16.45 -11.31 -1.62
C GLU A 410 -15.16 -10.50 -1.84
N HIS A 411 -14.22 -10.56 -0.89
CA HIS A 411 -13.05 -9.68 -0.88
C HIS A 411 -11.72 -10.42 -0.96
N ILE A 412 -11.59 -11.59 -0.33
CA ILE A 412 -10.33 -12.34 -0.34
C ILE A 412 -10.22 -13.22 -1.58
N LEU A 413 -11.12 -14.21 -1.72
CA LEU A 413 -11.02 -15.21 -2.80
C LEU A 413 -10.99 -14.60 -4.20
N PRO A 414 -11.85 -13.62 -4.56
CA PRO A 414 -11.86 -13.07 -5.92
C PRO A 414 -10.52 -12.44 -6.33
N VAL A 415 -9.83 -11.76 -5.40
CA VAL A 415 -8.51 -11.18 -5.66
C VAL A 415 -7.45 -12.25 -5.83
N VAL A 416 -7.46 -13.26 -4.95
CA VAL A 416 -6.43 -14.31 -4.94
C VAL A 416 -6.60 -15.23 -6.14
N GLU A 417 -7.82 -15.62 -6.49
CA GLU A 417 -8.11 -16.46 -7.66
C GLU A 417 -7.70 -15.74 -8.95
N LEU A 418 -8.07 -14.47 -9.11
CA LEU A 418 -7.65 -13.65 -10.24
C LEU A 418 -6.12 -13.57 -10.36
N TYR A 419 -5.43 -13.34 -9.24
CA TYR A 419 -3.97 -13.31 -9.19
C TYR A 419 -3.33 -14.65 -9.57
N VAL A 420 -3.86 -15.76 -9.06
CA VAL A 420 -3.36 -17.11 -9.34
C VAL A 420 -3.47 -17.44 -10.83
N GLU A 421 -4.60 -17.11 -11.47
CA GLU A 421 -4.77 -17.32 -12.90
C GLU A 421 -3.85 -16.39 -13.72
N ALA A 422 -3.67 -15.14 -13.31
CA ALA A 422 -2.71 -14.23 -13.94
C ALA A 422 -1.27 -14.77 -13.89
N LEU A 423 -0.84 -15.37 -12.77
CA LEU A 423 0.47 -16.02 -12.66
C LEU A 423 0.63 -17.19 -13.64
N LYS A 424 -0.40 -18.04 -13.75
CA LYS A 424 -0.41 -19.18 -14.69
C LYS A 424 -0.28 -18.70 -16.13
N LEU A 425 -1.11 -17.73 -16.52
CA LEU A 425 -1.11 -17.14 -17.86
C LEU A 425 0.23 -16.49 -18.21
N ALA A 426 0.88 -15.85 -17.23
CA ALA A 426 2.20 -15.25 -17.39
C ALA A 426 3.37 -16.28 -17.37
N GLY A 427 3.09 -17.57 -17.18
CA GLY A 427 4.11 -18.62 -17.13
C GLY A 427 5.00 -18.58 -15.88
N TYR A 428 4.56 -17.95 -14.78
CA TYR A 428 5.29 -17.98 -13.51
C TYR A 428 5.17 -19.35 -12.83
N PRO A 429 6.23 -19.85 -12.16
CA PRO A 429 6.13 -21.06 -11.37
C PRO A 429 5.20 -20.85 -10.18
N SER A 430 4.51 -21.89 -9.73
CA SER A 430 3.65 -21.83 -8.54
C SER A 430 4.44 -21.46 -7.27
N ASP A 431 5.77 -21.66 -7.25
CA ASP A 431 6.64 -21.25 -6.14
C ASP A 431 6.51 -19.76 -5.83
N CYS A 432 6.22 -18.93 -6.84
CA CYS A 432 5.98 -17.51 -6.66
C CYS A 432 4.77 -17.20 -5.77
N PHE A 433 3.73 -18.05 -5.77
CA PHE A 433 2.57 -17.91 -4.88
C PHE A 433 2.94 -18.11 -3.41
N PHE A 434 3.85 -19.05 -3.12
CA PHE A 434 4.29 -19.37 -1.76
C PHE A 434 5.45 -18.51 -1.27
N ASP A 435 6.12 -17.78 -2.16
CA ASP A 435 7.22 -16.88 -1.84
C ASP A 435 6.71 -15.56 -1.28
N SER A 436 6.84 -15.40 0.04
CA SER A 436 6.51 -14.16 0.78
C SER A 436 7.28 -12.91 0.32
N LYS A 437 8.34 -13.05 -0.48
CA LYS A 437 9.05 -11.93 -1.10
C LYS A 437 8.48 -11.53 -2.45
N PHE A 438 7.79 -12.45 -3.14
CA PHE A 438 7.12 -12.21 -4.41
C PHE A 438 5.64 -11.90 -4.21
N THR A 439 4.87 -12.84 -3.65
CA THR A 439 3.46 -12.66 -3.29
C THR A 439 3.36 -12.06 -1.90
N ILE A 440 3.05 -10.77 -1.83
CA ILE A 440 2.96 -10.03 -0.57
C ILE A 440 1.50 -9.79 -0.24
N ASP A 441 0.98 -10.55 0.72
CA ASP A 441 -0.27 -10.20 1.42
C ASP A 441 0.01 -8.99 2.32
N THR A 442 -0.47 -7.82 1.90
CA THR A 442 -0.32 -6.57 2.66
C THR A 442 -1.41 -6.39 3.72
N GLY A 443 -2.42 -7.25 3.74
CA GLY A 443 -3.64 -7.10 4.52
C GLY A 443 -4.59 -6.06 3.93
N MET A 444 -5.41 -5.46 4.80
CA MET A 444 -6.29 -4.37 4.42
C MET A 444 -5.52 -3.08 4.11
N ILE A 445 -6.14 -2.20 3.34
CA ILE A 445 -5.62 -0.84 3.13
C ILE A 445 -5.56 -0.01 4.42
N CYS A 446 -4.71 1.01 4.40
CA CYS A 446 -4.63 1.97 5.50
C CYS A 446 -5.69 3.07 5.38
N ASN A 447 -6.05 3.67 6.52
CA ASN A 447 -6.83 4.91 6.54
C ASN A 447 -5.93 6.06 6.08
N LEU A 448 -5.82 6.27 4.76
CA LEU A 448 -5.10 7.37 4.15
C LEU A 448 -5.94 8.00 3.03
N GLY A 449 -5.97 9.33 3.00
CA GLY A 449 -6.71 10.11 2.00
C GLY A 449 -8.18 9.70 1.88
N ARG A 450 -8.63 9.34 0.68
CA ARG A 450 -10.04 8.96 0.41
C ARG A 450 -10.48 7.68 1.14
N ALA A 451 -9.53 6.88 1.66
CA ALA A 451 -9.83 5.62 2.31
C ALA A 451 -10.71 5.74 3.56
N ILE A 452 -10.79 6.92 4.19
CA ILE A 452 -11.62 7.19 5.38
C ILE A 452 -13.06 6.67 5.24
N ASN A 453 -13.63 6.77 4.04
CA ASN A 453 -15.01 6.35 3.77
C ASN A 453 -15.23 4.84 3.98
N TYR A 454 -14.19 4.03 3.79
CA TYR A 454 -14.27 2.58 4.03
C TYR A 454 -14.19 2.20 5.52
N PHE A 455 -13.84 3.15 6.39
CA PHE A 455 -13.80 2.95 7.86
C PHE A 455 -15.13 3.28 8.55
N LYS A 456 -16.20 3.52 7.77
CA LYS A 456 -17.62 3.55 8.19
C LYS A 456 -17.95 4.46 9.38
N GLY A 457 -17.11 5.46 9.64
CA GLY A 457 -17.27 6.43 10.73
C GLY A 457 -16.69 6.01 12.08
N LEU A 458 -15.85 4.96 12.14
CA LEU A 458 -15.04 4.65 13.34
C LEU A 458 -13.98 5.71 13.65
N THR A 459 -13.70 6.59 12.69
CA THR A 459 -12.96 7.84 12.85
C THR A 459 -13.55 8.90 11.93
N ASN A 460 -13.43 10.17 12.32
CA ASN A 460 -13.73 11.32 11.47
C ASN A 460 -12.47 11.99 10.93
N PHE A 461 -11.29 11.46 11.25
CA PHE A 461 -10.00 12.06 10.89
C PHE A 461 -9.36 11.30 9.72
N ILE A 462 -9.07 12.04 8.66
CA ILE A 462 -8.31 11.53 7.52
C ILE A 462 -6.88 11.24 8.01
N ASN A 463 -6.29 10.16 7.52
CA ASN A 463 -4.95 9.72 7.90
C ASN A 463 -4.78 9.33 9.37
N GLU A 464 -5.87 9.11 10.11
CA GLU A 464 -5.79 8.64 11.48
C GLU A 464 -5.38 7.16 11.52
N PRO A 465 -4.34 6.79 12.29
CA PRO A 465 -4.04 5.39 12.51
C PRO A 465 -5.19 4.74 13.28
N LEU A 466 -5.61 3.58 12.78
CA LEU A 466 -6.70 2.80 13.37
C LEU A 466 -6.16 1.49 13.93
N THR A 467 -5.01 1.01 13.45
CA THR A 467 -4.47 -0.27 13.87
C THR A 467 -3.01 -0.12 14.28
N PRO A 468 -2.46 -1.03 15.08
CA PRO A 468 -1.04 -1.02 15.40
C PRO A 468 -0.13 -1.05 14.17
N ASN A 469 -0.57 -1.68 13.07
CA ASN A 469 0.16 -1.62 11.79
C ASN A 469 0.12 -0.22 11.15
N HIS A 470 -0.99 0.51 11.28
CA HIS A 470 -1.04 1.91 10.86
C HIS A 470 -0.11 2.76 11.72
N GLU A 471 -0.13 2.56 13.05
CA GLU A 471 0.77 3.24 13.98
C GLU A 471 2.24 3.00 13.62
N ARG A 472 2.61 1.75 13.31
CA ARG A 472 3.97 1.41 12.88
C ARG A 472 4.39 2.14 11.61
N ASN A 473 3.46 2.33 10.68
CA ASN A 473 3.78 2.90 9.37
C ASN A 473 3.81 4.44 9.39
N TYR A 474 2.81 5.08 10.00
CA TYR A 474 2.60 6.53 9.99
C TYR A 474 2.01 7.11 11.29
N GLY A 475 2.15 6.37 12.39
CA GLY A 475 1.68 6.74 13.72
C GLY A 475 2.39 7.89 14.40
N ARG A 476 1.82 8.28 15.55
CA ARG A 476 2.24 9.47 16.31
C ARG A 476 3.37 9.26 17.30
N HIS A 477 3.63 8.04 17.73
CA HIS A 477 4.66 7.78 18.73
C HIS A 477 5.96 7.37 18.05
N CYS A 478 5.97 6.19 17.43
CA CYS A 478 7.10 5.66 16.69
C CYS A 478 6.64 5.04 15.38
N SER A 479 7.09 5.58 14.24
CA SER A 479 6.68 5.08 12.92
C SER A 479 7.77 5.21 11.88
N THR A 480 7.72 4.37 10.83
CA THR A 480 8.71 4.42 9.75
C THR A 480 8.76 5.78 9.06
N MET A 481 7.60 6.45 8.92
CA MET A 481 7.54 7.79 8.34
C MET A 481 8.20 8.85 9.23
N LYS A 482 8.08 8.74 10.55
CA LYS A 482 8.77 9.65 11.48
C LYS A 482 10.29 9.49 11.41
N GLN A 483 10.78 8.25 11.27
CA GLN A 483 12.23 8.01 11.16
C GLN A 483 12.82 8.59 9.86
N GLU A 484 12.04 8.64 8.77
CA GLU A 484 12.45 9.29 7.51
C GLU A 484 12.38 10.82 7.57
N ASN A 485 11.74 11.40 8.59
CA ASN A 485 11.59 12.84 8.84
C ASN A 485 10.87 13.63 7.75
N TYR A 486 11.57 14.04 6.69
CA TYR A 486 10.99 14.74 5.55
C TYR A 486 11.62 14.29 4.25
N VAL A 487 10.92 14.54 3.15
CA VAL A 487 11.39 14.22 1.80
C VAL A 487 11.02 15.31 0.82
N TRP A 488 11.76 15.40 -0.28
CA TRP A 488 11.46 16.34 -1.36
C TRP A 488 10.75 15.65 -2.53
N LYS A 489 9.86 16.43 -3.15
CA LYS A 489 9.15 16.07 -4.38
C LYS A 489 9.42 17.12 -5.45
N LEU A 490 9.78 16.67 -6.64
CA LEU A 490 9.71 17.42 -7.90
C LEU A 490 8.72 16.68 -8.81
N ALA A 491 7.69 17.36 -9.30
CA ALA A 491 6.62 16.72 -10.05
C ALA A 491 6.11 17.57 -11.20
N CYS A 492 5.64 16.91 -12.25
CA CYS A 492 4.66 17.49 -13.16
C CYS A 492 3.40 17.86 -12.35
N GLY A 493 2.95 19.10 -12.46
CA GLY A 493 1.68 19.58 -11.93
C GLY A 493 0.62 19.68 -13.02
N PHE A 494 -0.63 19.95 -12.64
CA PHE A 494 -1.62 20.36 -13.64
C PHE A 494 -1.32 21.77 -14.14
N ASP A 495 -1.86 22.10 -15.30
CA ASP A 495 -1.89 23.48 -15.80
C ASP A 495 -0.50 24.09 -15.99
N ASN A 496 0.39 23.29 -16.62
CA ASN A 496 1.72 23.75 -17.04
C ASN A 496 2.64 24.17 -15.87
N VAL A 497 2.50 23.47 -14.74
CA VAL A 497 3.28 23.69 -13.53
C VAL A 497 4.34 22.60 -13.36
N VAL A 498 5.54 23.01 -12.94
CA VAL A 498 6.52 22.14 -12.28
C VAL A 498 6.40 22.39 -10.78
N ASN A 499 5.93 21.39 -10.04
CA ASN A 499 5.60 21.49 -8.62
C ASN A 499 6.74 20.94 -7.75
N ILE A 500 7.20 21.75 -6.80
CA ILE A 500 8.23 21.41 -5.84
C ILE A 500 7.63 21.45 -4.44
N GLU A 501 7.79 20.38 -3.67
CA GLU A 501 7.26 20.29 -2.31
C GLU A 501 8.26 19.66 -1.34
N LYS A 502 8.30 20.21 -0.12
CA LYS A 502 8.89 19.53 1.05
C LYS A 502 7.78 18.85 1.83
N LEU A 503 7.83 17.53 1.89
CA LEU A 503 6.85 16.70 2.59
C LEU A 503 7.39 16.31 3.96
N ASP A 504 6.79 16.86 5.02
CA ASP A 504 7.00 16.47 6.41
C ASP A 504 6.21 15.19 6.72
N LEU A 505 6.93 14.10 6.91
CA LEU A 505 6.35 12.78 7.11
C LEU A 505 5.83 12.59 8.54
N PHE A 506 6.25 13.42 9.51
CA PHE A 506 5.67 13.45 10.86
C PHE A 506 4.21 13.91 10.84
N LYS A 507 3.87 14.78 9.89
CA LYS A 507 2.54 15.40 9.79
C LYS A 507 1.54 14.59 8.99
N THR A 508 1.86 13.34 8.62
CA THR A 508 0.96 12.45 7.85
C THR A 508 -0.42 12.31 8.48
N ALA A 509 -0.46 11.98 9.77
CA ALA A 509 -1.68 11.87 10.56
C ALA A 509 -2.11 13.21 11.18
N SER A 510 -1.67 14.36 10.67
CA SER A 510 -2.02 15.69 11.19
C SER A 510 -3.11 16.36 10.36
N GLN A 511 -3.75 17.39 10.92
CA GLN A 511 -4.73 18.21 10.20
C GLN A 511 -4.08 19.00 9.06
N GLU A 512 -2.81 19.39 9.21
CA GLU A 512 -2.05 20.18 8.23
C GLU A 512 -1.61 19.34 7.01
N GLY A 513 -1.64 18.01 7.12
CA GLY A 513 -1.12 17.10 6.10
C GLY A 513 0.41 17.17 5.98
N GLN A 514 0.97 16.54 4.94
CA GLN A 514 2.43 16.40 4.81
C GLN A 514 3.12 17.64 4.21
N THR A 515 2.43 18.51 3.49
CA THR A 515 3.09 19.59 2.74
C THR A 515 3.51 20.72 3.67
N SER A 516 4.82 20.88 3.89
CA SER A 516 5.42 21.92 4.74
C SER A 516 5.96 23.11 3.95
N PHE A 517 6.27 22.90 2.67
CA PHE A 517 6.71 23.91 1.72
C PHE A 517 6.19 23.54 0.34
N ARG A 518 5.79 24.53 -0.44
CA ARG A 518 5.39 24.38 -1.84
C ARG A 518 5.89 25.56 -2.67
N TYR A 519 6.46 25.24 -3.82
CA TYR A 519 6.91 26.19 -4.82
C TYR A 519 6.54 25.69 -6.21
N ASP A 520 5.84 26.52 -6.98
CA ASP A 520 5.31 26.16 -8.29
C ASP A 520 5.97 27.03 -9.36
N ILE A 521 6.63 26.39 -10.33
CA ILE A 521 7.23 27.07 -11.48
C ILE A 521 6.25 26.97 -12.64
N ILE A 522 5.74 28.12 -13.08
CA ILE A 522 4.83 28.18 -14.24
C ILE A 522 5.65 28.17 -15.53
N MET A 523 5.33 27.22 -16.41
CA MET A 523 6.01 27.00 -17.69
C MET A 523 4.98 26.83 -18.80
N PRO A 524 4.55 27.90 -19.49
CA PRO A 524 3.53 27.81 -20.54
C PRO A 524 3.82 26.72 -21.57
N GLU A 525 2.79 25.95 -21.95
CA GLU A 525 2.85 24.87 -22.95
C GLU A 525 3.85 23.73 -22.63
N PHE A 526 4.25 23.59 -21.37
CA PHE A 526 5.23 22.61 -20.95
C PHE A 526 4.66 21.21 -20.71
N ASN A 527 3.42 21.11 -20.24
CA ASN A 527 2.80 19.82 -19.97
C ASN A 527 1.94 19.39 -21.16
N LYS A 528 2.01 18.11 -21.50
CA LYS A 528 1.05 17.45 -22.37
C LYS A 528 -0.10 16.91 -21.54
N ARG A 529 -1.29 16.88 -22.13
CA ARG A 529 -2.50 16.32 -21.51
C ARG A 529 -2.83 15.01 -22.20
N VAL A 530 -3.28 14.03 -21.43
CA VAL A 530 -3.90 12.82 -21.99
C VAL A 530 -5.38 13.12 -22.22
N ASP A 531 -5.81 13.08 -23.48
CA ASP A 531 -7.22 13.14 -23.83
C ASP A 531 -7.83 11.73 -23.82
N GLU A 532 -8.77 11.46 -22.90
CA GLU A 532 -9.47 10.16 -22.81
C GLU A 532 -10.30 9.84 -24.07
N LYS A 533 -10.64 10.83 -24.90
CA LYS A 533 -11.34 10.61 -26.17
C LYS A 533 -10.41 10.10 -27.27
N GLU A 534 -9.14 10.49 -27.20
CA GLU A 534 -8.14 10.16 -28.21
C GLU A 534 -7.33 8.92 -27.82
N VAL A 535 -7.09 8.74 -26.52
CA VAL A 535 -6.28 7.63 -26.00
C VAL A 535 -7.17 6.59 -25.33
N LYS A 536 -7.27 5.40 -25.93
CA LYS A 536 -7.98 4.25 -25.36
C LYS A 536 -7.06 3.42 -24.45
N TYR A 537 -7.67 2.50 -23.69
CA TYR A 537 -6.95 1.46 -22.94
C TYR A 537 -5.96 2.01 -21.89
N LEU A 538 -6.35 3.10 -21.22
CA LEU A 538 -5.52 3.87 -20.27
C LEU A 538 -5.38 3.23 -18.88
N TYR A 539 -6.21 2.26 -18.55
CA TYR A 539 -6.21 1.57 -17.26
C TYR A 539 -6.56 0.09 -17.47
N PRO A 540 -6.18 -0.80 -16.56
CA PRO A 540 -6.35 -2.23 -16.76
C PRO A 540 -7.82 -2.65 -16.58
N GLY A 541 -8.22 -3.70 -17.30
CA GLY A 541 -9.57 -4.25 -17.27
C GLY A 541 -10.55 -3.63 -18.26
N MET A 542 -10.11 -2.72 -19.13
CA MET A 542 -10.93 -2.20 -20.22
C MET A 542 -11.20 -3.30 -21.26
N LYS A 543 -12.46 -3.47 -21.66
CA LYS A 543 -12.85 -4.39 -22.73
C LYS A 543 -12.40 -3.87 -24.09
N GLU A 544 -12.15 -4.81 -25.01
CA GLU A 544 -11.81 -4.51 -26.42
C GLU A 544 -12.95 -3.79 -27.15
#